data_AF-A0A258H8A8-F1
#
_entry.id   AF-A0A258H8A8-F1
#
_cell.length_a   1.000
_cell.length_b   1.000
_cell.length_c   1.000
_cell.angle_alpha   90.00
_cell.angle_beta   90.00
_cell.angle_gamma   90.00
#
_symmetry.space_group_name_H-M   'P 1'
#
loop_
_entity.id
_entity.type
_entity.pdbx_description
1 polymer ?
#
loop_
_entity_poly.entity_id
_entity_poly.type
_entity_poly.pdbx_seq_one_letter_code
_entity_poly.pdbx_strand_id
1 'polypeptide(L)'
;SVGRFEPTEYFAYFTIQTAMINIVVMIAGGIMALRLERDTRLYTAIRASVFSYAIVTGVVYNLLLRDIPNDDGYVGPVWPNESLHVWIPIYIALDWLLTPGRVRIAWTTLWLAVSYPLAWVGVTMLRGAATGWYPYPFLEPDGPNGVMGVVTYVVAIAAFIIVLAALAVVINRVHTRGVRGVSQGRRKTGPIPVVPSDLR
;
A
#
# COMPACT_ATOMS: atom_id res chain seq x y z
N SER A 1 11.48 -23.76 22.50
CA SER A 1 10.05 -24.14 22.47
C SER A 1 9.46 -23.65 21.16
N VAL A 2 9.07 -24.56 20.28
CA VAL A 2 8.44 -24.25 19.00
C VAL A 2 7.15 -23.44 19.24
N GLY A 3 6.91 -22.38 18.47
CA GLY A 3 5.64 -21.64 18.50
C GLY A 3 5.40 -20.76 19.74
N ARG A 4 6.45 -20.27 20.41
CA ARG A 4 6.29 -19.23 21.44
C ARG A 4 6.08 -17.87 20.76
N PHE A 5 4.99 -17.18 21.12
CA PHE A 5 4.75 -15.82 20.64
C PHE A 5 5.73 -14.83 21.30
N GLU A 6 6.57 -14.19 20.48
CA GLU A 6 7.47 -13.12 20.90
C GLU A 6 6.98 -11.78 20.31
N PRO A 7 6.35 -10.90 21.10
CA PRO A 7 5.73 -9.68 20.58
C PRO A 7 6.71 -8.78 19.83
N THR A 8 7.94 -8.67 20.32
CA THR A 8 8.98 -7.80 19.74
C THR A 8 9.47 -8.29 18.38
N GLU A 9 9.32 -9.57 18.08
CA GLU A 9 9.61 -10.18 16.78
C GLU A 9 8.37 -10.14 15.88
N TYR A 10 7.22 -10.54 16.40
CA TYR A 10 5.96 -10.57 15.66
C TYR A 10 5.58 -9.20 15.08
N PHE A 11 5.68 -8.13 15.87
CA PHE A 11 5.38 -6.77 15.40
C PHE A 11 6.51 -6.13 14.60
N ALA A 12 7.69 -6.78 14.50
CA ALA A 12 8.78 -6.30 13.66
C ALA A 12 8.56 -6.64 12.17
N TYR A 13 7.75 -7.64 11.84
CA TYR A 13 7.44 -7.98 10.45
C TYR A 13 6.75 -6.83 9.71
N PHE A 14 7.25 -6.48 8.52
CA PHE A 14 6.65 -5.45 7.67
C PHE A 14 5.22 -5.82 7.27
N THR A 15 4.94 -7.10 7.00
CA THR A 15 3.58 -7.58 6.71
C THR A 15 2.62 -7.29 7.85
N ILE A 16 3.03 -7.52 9.11
CA ILE A 16 2.18 -7.28 10.28
C ILE A 16 1.91 -5.78 10.45
N GLN A 17 2.95 -4.95 10.36
CA GLN A 17 2.75 -3.50 10.48
C GLN A 17 1.89 -2.93 9.34
N THR A 18 2.08 -3.39 8.11
CA THR A 18 1.25 -2.96 6.97
C THR A 18 -0.18 -3.49 7.04
N ALA A 19 -0.42 -4.68 7.60
CA ALA A 19 -1.76 -5.16 7.91
C ALA A 19 -2.46 -4.25 8.94
N MET A 20 -1.76 -3.82 9.98
CA MET A 20 -2.30 -2.85 10.95
C MET A 20 -2.60 -1.50 10.31
N ILE A 21 -1.72 -1.01 9.42
CA ILE A 21 -1.97 0.20 8.62
C ILE A 21 -3.24 0.03 7.77
N ASN A 22 -3.42 -1.12 7.11
CA ASN A 22 -4.60 -1.40 6.29
C ASN A 22 -5.88 -1.31 7.12
N ILE A 23 -5.91 -1.90 8.32
CA ILE A 23 -7.05 -1.81 9.24
C ILE A 23 -7.39 -0.35 9.53
N VAL A 24 -6.39 0.46 9.93
CA VAL A 24 -6.59 1.87 10.25
C VAL A 24 -7.10 2.65 9.02
N VAL A 25 -6.50 2.43 7.85
CA VAL A 25 -6.85 3.13 6.61
C VAL A 25 -8.25 2.76 6.13
N MET A 26 -8.67 1.50 6.28
CA MET A 26 -10.01 1.04 5.92
C MET A 26 -11.06 1.60 6.89
N ILE A 27 -10.81 1.57 8.20
CA ILE A 27 -11.70 2.18 9.20
C ILE A 27 -11.85 3.68 8.95
N ALA A 28 -10.73 4.39 8.76
CA ALA A 28 -10.75 5.81 8.44
C ALA A 28 -11.54 6.10 7.15
N GLY A 29 -11.37 5.26 6.13
CA GLY A 29 -12.13 5.34 4.88
C GLY A 29 -13.62 5.18 5.08
N GLY A 30 -14.05 4.19 5.84
CA GLY A 30 -15.46 3.98 6.19
C GLY A 30 -16.06 5.18 6.93
N ILE A 31 -15.34 5.72 7.91
CA ILE A 31 -15.77 6.91 8.66
C ILE A 31 -15.86 8.13 7.72
N MET A 32 -14.87 8.34 6.85
CA MET A 32 -14.87 9.46 5.90
C MET A 32 -15.99 9.33 4.87
N ALA A 33 -16.27 8.13 4.36
CA ALA A 33 -17.36 7.89 3.41
C ALA A 33 -18.75 8.21 3.99
N LEU A 34 -18.92 8.09 5.31
CA LEU A 34 -20.16 8.45 6.00
C LEU A 34 -20.27 9.95 6.34
N ARG A 35 -19.16 10.69 6.33
CA ARG A 35 -19.10 12.08 6.84
C ARG A 35 -18.75 13.13 5.80
N LEU A 36 -18.09 12.74 4.72
CA LEU A 36 -17.53 13.65 3.72
C LEU A 36 -17.99 13.24 2.33
N GLU A 37 -18.26 14.22 1.48
CA GLU A 37 -18.58 13.98 0.08
C GLU A 37 -17.37 13.48 -0.73
N ARG A 38 -16.15 13.77 -0.27
CA ARG A 38 -14.89 13.47 -0.97
C ARG A 38 -13.75 13.17 0.01
N ASP A 39 -12.88 12.26 -0.42
CA ASP A 39 -11.61 11.95 0.25
C ASP A 39 -10.73 13.21 0.40
N THR A 40 -9.95 13.29 1.47
CA THR A 40 -8.88 14.30 1.56
C THR A 40 -7.70 13.91 0.69
N ARG A 41 -6.89 14.90 0.30
CA ARG A 41 -5.65 14.65 -0.47
C ARG A 41 -4.68 13.75 0.29
N LEU A 42 -4.52 13.99 1.60
CA LEU A 42 -3.64 13.19 2.45
C LEU A 42 -4.12 11.74 2.54
N TYR A 43 -5.41 11.51 2.78
CA TYR A 43 -5.97 10.16 2.83
C TYR A 43 -5.78 9.42 1.50
N THR A 44 -6.02 10.10 0.37
CA THR A 44 -5.78 9.52 -0.96
C THR A 44 -4.30 9.18 -1.17
N ALA A 45 -3.38 10.01 -0.70
CA ALA A 45 -1.94 9.75 -0.78
C ALA A 45 -1.53 8.55 0.08
N ILE A 46 -2.08 8.42 1.30
CA ILE A 46 -1.87 7.27 2.18
C ILE A 46 -2.38 5.98 1.52
N ARG A 47 -3.56 6.00 0.90
CA ARG A 47 -4.08 4.84 0.15
C ARG A 47 -3.19 4.43 -1.02
N ALA A 48 -2.56 5.39 -1.71
CA ALA A 48 -1.58 5.10 -2.76
C ALA A 48 -0.31 4.41 -2.20
N SER A 49 0.13 4.81 -1.00
CA SER A 49 1.23 4.13 -0.30
C SER A 49 0.82 2.70 0.10
N VAL A 50 -0.38 2.53 0.66
CA VAL A 50 -0.94 1.22 1.03
C VAL A 50 -1.06 0.29 -0.19
N PHE A 51 -1.49 0.81 -1.34
CA PHE A 51 -1.48 0.07 -2.60
C PHE A 51 -0.08 -0.46 -2.94
N SER A 52 0.94 0.38 -2.78
CA SER A 52 2.33 0.00 -3.06
C SER A 52 2.82 -1.08 -2.10
N TYR A 53 2.50 -0.95 -0.80
CA TYR A 53 2.85 -1.94 0.21
C TYR A 53 2.15 -3.27 -0.01
N ALA A 54 0.86 -3.24 -0.35
CA ALA A 54 0.09 -4.45 -0.65
C ALA A 54 0.74 -5.26 -1.77
N ILE A 55 1.08 -4.61 -2.89
CA ILE A 55 1.73 -5.29 -4.02
C ILE A 55 3.12 -5.81 -3.63
N VAL A 56 3.93 -5.01 -2.93
CA VAL A 56 5.25 -5.44 -2.46
C VAL A 56 5.14 -6.65 -1.53
N THR A 57 4.24 -6.63 -0.55
CA THR A 57 3.98 -7.75 0.35
C THR A 57 3.63 -9.01 -0.42
N GLY A 58 2.71 -8.91 -1.39
CA GLY A 58 2.33 -10.06 -2.21
C GLY A 58 3.47 -10.59 -3.08
N VAL A 59 4.19 -9.70 -3.78
CA VAL A 59 5.29 -10.08 -4.66
C VAL A 59 6.46 -10.66 -3.88
N VAL A 60 6.93 -9.98 -2.83
CA VAL A 60 8.06 -10.44 -2.00
C VAL A 60 7.73 -11.76 -1.34
N TYR A 61 6.52 -11.93 -0.81
CA TYR A 61 6.12 -13.20 -0.21
C TYR A 61 6.14 -14.34 -1.23
N ASN A 62 5.45 -14.18 -2.36
CA ASN A 62 5.30 -15.26 -3.33
C ASN A 62 6.61 -15.61 -4.05
N LEU A 63 7.53 -14.66 -4.20
CA LEU A 63 8.81 -14.90 -4.89
C LEU A 63 9.95 -15.29 -3.95
N LEU A 64 9.97 -14.75 -2.72
CA LEU A 64 11.13 -14.84 -1.84
C LEU A 64 10.88 -15.61 -0.55
N LEU A 65 9.62 -15.82 -0.12
CA LEU A 65 9.34 -16.34 1.24
C LEU A 65 8.39 -17.54 1.29
N ARG A 66 7.53 -17.73 0.28
CA ARG A 66 6.44 -18.73 0.32
C ARG A 66 6.91 -20.16 0.60
N ASP A 67 8.05 -20.53 0.02
CA ASP A 67 8.59 -21.89 0.11
C ASP A 67 9.74 -22.01 1.12
N ILE A 68 9.93 -21.00 1.98
CA ILE A 68 10.94 -21.02 3.04
C ILE A 68 10.32 -21.56 4.33
N PRO A 69 10.82 -22.69 4.88
CA PRO A 69 10.38 -23.19 6.18
C PRO A 69 10.75 -22.22 7.31
N ASN A 70 9.93 -22.15 8.36
CA ASN A 70 10.31 -21.42 9.57
C ASN A 70 11.42 -22.16 10.32
N ASP A 71 12.43 -21.42 10.80
CA ASP A 71 13.59 -21.99 11.48
C ASP A 71 13.26 -22.73 12.78
N ASP A 72 12.13 -22.37 13.41
CA ASP A 72 11.64 -23.02 14.62
C ASP A 72 10.76 -24.26 14.33
N GLY A 73 10.58 -24.62 13.05
CA GLY A 73 9.72 -25.71 12.60
C GLY A 73 8.22 -25.43 12.78
N TYR A 74 7.84 -24.20 13.13
CA TYR A 74 6.43 -23.83 13.26
C TYR A 74 5.74 -23.86 11.90
N VAL A 75 4.59 -24.52 11.81
CA VAL A 75 3.71 -24.46 10.64
C VAL A 75 2.54 -23.56 10.99
N GLY A 76 2.57 -22.34 10.48
CA GLY A 76 1.51 -21.36 10.69
C GLY A 76 0.19 -21.80 10.05
N PRO A 77 -0.96 -21.30 10.53
CA PRO A 77 -2.24 -21.59 9.91
C PRO A 77 -2.27 -21.05 8.48
N VAL A 78 -2.60 -21.93 7.53
CA VAL A 78 -2.52 -21.63 6.08
C VAL A 78 -3.36 -20.40 5.71
N TRP A 79 -4.60 -20.34 6.21
CA TRP A 79 -5.54 -19.28 5.81
C TRP A 79 -5.10 -17.86 6.24
N PRO A 80 -4.73 -17.58 7.51
CA PRO A 80 -4.14 -16.31 7.89
C PRO A 80 -2.94 -15.90 7.03
N ASN A 81 -2.04 -16.84 6.74
CA ASN A 81 -0.85 -16.56 5.94
C ASN A 81 -1.22 -16.19 4.48
N GLU A 82 -2.11 -16.95 3.85
CA GLU A 82 -2.63 -16.64 2.51
C GLU A 82 -3.44 -15.34 2.48
N SER A 83 -4.21 -15.07 3.53
CA SER A 83 -4.99 -13.84 3.64
C SER A 83 -4.09 -12.61 3.64
N LEU A 84 -3.03 -12.62 4.45
CA LEU A 84 -2.10 -11.50 4.61
C LEU A 84 -1.24 -11.26 3.35
N HIS A 85 -0.86 -12.32 2.64
CA HIS A 85 0.10 -12.21 1.55
C HIS A 85 -0.49 -12.36 0.15
N VAL A 86 -1.75 -12.77 0.01
CA VAL A 86 -2.39 -12.97 -1.29
C VAL A 86 -3.70 -12.21 -1.37
N TRP A 87 -4.70 -12.61 -0.57
CA TRP A 87 -6.07 -12.12 -0.76
C TRP A 87 -6.25 -10.64 -0.42
N ILE A 88 -5.72 -10.19 0.72
CA ILE A 88 -5.78 -8.77 1.12
C ILE A 88 -4.98 -7.89 0.14
N PRO A 89 -3.73 -8.27 -0.25
CA PRO A 89 -3.02 -7.57 -1.31
C PRO A 89 -3.79 -7.43 -2.62
N ILE A 90 -4.40 -8.51 -3.11
CA ILE A 90 -5.22 -8.49 -4.34
C ILE A 90 -6.40 -7.54 -4.16
N TYR A 91 -7.12 -7.63 -3.04
CA TYR A 91 -8.25 -6.74 -2.75
C TYR A 91 -7.85 -5.26 -2.79
N ILE A 92 -6.76 -4.88 -2.11
CA ILE A 92 -6.26 -3.50 -2.08
C ILE A 92 -5.83 -3.03 -3.48
N ALA A 93 -5.16 -3.90 -4.24
CA ALA A 93 -4.76 -3.60 -5.61
C ALA A 93 -5.97 -3.35 -6.51
N LEU A 94 -6.97 -4.22 -6.46
CA LEU A 94 -8.20 -4.09 -7.24
C LEU A 94 -9.01 -2.86 -6.84
N ASP A 95 -9.14 -2.57 -5.54
CA ASP A 95 -9.80 -1.34 -5.09
C ASP A 95 -9.10 -0.10 -5.65
N TRP A 96 -7.76 -0.03 -5.61
CA TRP A 96 -7.04 1.11 -6.17
C TRP A 96 -7.28 1.27 -7.67
N LEU A 97 -7.21 0.15 -8.41
CA LEU A 97 -7.33 0.10 -9.87
C LEU A 97 -8.76 0.39 -10.38
N LEU A 98 -9.79 -0.07 -9.66
CA LEU A 98 -11.16 -0.09 -10.17
C LEU A 98 -12.04 1.04 -9.63
N THR A 99 -11.68 1.68 -8.51
CA THR A 99 -12.53 2.69 -7.88
C THR A 99 -12.13 4.12 -8.30
N PRO A 100 -12.84 4.79 -9.22
CA PRO A 100 -12.56 6.20 -9.56
C PRO A 100 -13.10 7.16 -8.49
N GLY A 101 -13.01 8.48 -8.73
CA GLY A 101 -13.66 9.50 -7.89
C GLY A 101 -12.82 10.08 -6.75
N ARG A 102 -11.60 9.57 -6.53
CA ARG A 102 -10.65 10.10 -5.54
C ARG A 102 -10.13 11.48 -5.92
N VAL A 103 -9.64 12.25 -4.95
CA VAL A 103 -9.01 13.56 -5.20
C VAL A 103 -7.65 13.37 -5.87
N ARG A 104 -7.26 14.32 -6.73
CA ARG A 104 -5.96 14.29 -7.41
C ARG A 104 -4.80 14.43 -6.42
N ILE A 105 -3.85 13.49 -6.47
CA ILE A 105 -2.63 13.50 -5.65
C ILE A 105 -1.39 13.95 -6.44
N ALA A 106 -0.38 14.44 -5.70
CA ALA A 106 0.85 14.99 -6.24
C ALA A 106 1.97 13.92 -6.28
N TRP A 107 3.04 14.19 -7.03
CA TRP A 107 4.22 13.30 -7.06
C TRP A 107 4.96 13.24 -5.71
N THR A 108 4.71 14.17 -4.79
CA THR A 108 5.21 14.09 -3.40
C THR A 108 4.69 12.86 -2.65
N THR A 109 3.64 12.20 -3.14
CA THR A 109 3.19 10.90 -2.62
C THR A 109 4.27 9.82 -2.70
N LEU A 110 5.22 9.90 -3.64
CA LEU A 110 6.33 8.94 -3.72
C LEU A 110 7.20 8.99 -2.47
N TRP A 111 7.49 10.21 -1.98
CA TRP A 111 8.23 10.41 -0.72
C TRP A 111 7.47 9.85 0.48
N LEU A 112 6.14 10.06 0.52
CA LEU A 112 5.29 9.50 1.56
C LEU A 112 5.26 7.96 1.53
N ALA A 113 5.28 7.37 0.34
CA ALA A 113 5.27 5.91 0.17
C ALA A 113 6.61 5.27 0.54
N VAL A 114 7.74 5.89 0.23
CA VAL A 114 9.04 5.28 0.54
C VAL A 114 9.53 5.57 1.97
N SER A 115 9.06 6.64 2.61
CA SER A 115 9.56 7.05 3.93
C SER A 115 9.32 6.01 5.03
N TYR A 116 8.13 5.41 5.06
CA TYR A 116 7.79 4.43 6.09
C TYR A 116 8.58 3.12 5.95
N PRO A 117 8.67 2.47 4.77
CA PRO A 117 9.55 1.32 4.56
C PRO A 117 11.02 1.59 4.91
N LEU A 118 11.54 2.78 4.59
CA LEU A 118 12.91 3.16 4.94
C LEU A 118 13.10 3.34 6.46
N ALA A 119 12.13 3.95 7.13
CA ALA A 119 12.15 4.05 8.59
C ALA A 119 12.06 2.66 9.23
N TRP A 120 11.17 1.82 8.72
CA TRP A 120 10.99 0.44 9.17
C TRP A 120 12.28 -0.36 9.02
N VAL A 121 12.93 -0.33 7.84
CA VAL A 121 14.17 -1.09 7.66
C VAL A 121 15.29 -0.55 8.53
N GLY A 122 15.40 0.77 8.71
CA GLY A 122 16.38 1.37 9.63
C GLY A 122 16.20 0.87 11.07
N VAL A 123 14.97 0.86 11.58
CA VAL A 123 14.65 0.31 12.90
C VAL A 123 14.94 -1.19 12.97
N THR A 124 14.56 -1.95 11.94
CA THR A 124 14.80 -3.39 11.84
C THR A 124 16.30 -3.72 11.88
N MET A 125 17.13 -2.99 11.12
CA MET A 125 18.58 -3.21 11.11
C MET A 125 19.22 -2.85 12.46
N LEU A 126 18.80 -1.74 13.09
CA LEU A 126 19.31 -1.35 14.41
C LEU A 126 18.92 -2.38 15.49
N ARG A 127 17.66 -2.82 15.49
CA ARG A 127 17.19 -3.87 16.40
C ARG A 127 17.93 -5.18 16.13
N GLY A 128 18.06 -5.58 14.87
CA GLY A 128 18.72 -6.81 14.48
C GLY A 128 20.19 -6.85 14.88
N ALA A 129 20.91 -5.73 14.78
CA ALA A 129 22.28 -5.62 15.26
C ALA A 129 22.40 -5.79 16.80
N ALA A 130 21.36 -5.44 17.55
CA ALA A 130 21.33 -5.58 19.01
C ALA A 130 20.86 -6.96 19.48
N THR A 131 19.95 -7.62 18.75
CA THR A 131 19.33 -8.89 19.16
C THR A 131 19.82 -10.11 18.40
N GLY A 132 20.53 -9.94 17.28
CA GLY A 132 20.94 -11.02 16.38
C GLY A 132 19.79 -11.65 15.59
N TRP A 133 18.61 -11.02 15.54
CA TRP A 133 17.43 -11.57 14.84
C TRP A 133 16.90 -10.57 13.83
N TYR A 134 16.56 -11.04 12.63
CA TYR A 134 15.96 -10.26 11.55
C TYR A 134 14.64 -10.92 11.10
N PRO A 135 13.61 -10.13 10.76
CA PRO A 135 12.32 -10.69 10.35
C PRO A 135 12.36 -11.40 9.00
N TYR A 136 13.41 -11.18 8.20
CA TYR A 136 13.54 -11.79 6.88
C TYR A 136 14.98 -12.21 6.63
N PRO A 137 15.24 -13.41 6.06
CA PRO A 137 16.59 -13.89 5.76
C PRO A 137 17.38 -12.97 4.82
N PHE A 138 16.68 -12.30 3.88
CA PHE A 138 17.32 -11.34 2.97
C PHE A 138 17.76 -10.03 3.63
N LEU A 139 17.43 -9.81 4.90
CA LEU A 139 17.90 -8.69 5.71
C LEU A 139 19.04 -9.06 6.66
N GLU A 140 19.41 -10.34 6.73
CA GLU A 140 20.43 -10.83 7.64
C GLU A 140 21.85 -10.57 7.08
N PRO A 141 22.66 -9.68 7.70
CA PRO A 141 23.99 -9.34 7.19
C PRO A 141 24.99 -10.49 7.29
N ASP A 142 24.82 -11.38 8.27
CA ASP A 142 25.65 -12.55 8.51
C ASP A 142 25.11 -13.81 7.78
N GLY A 143 23.99 -13.66 7.08
CA GLY A 143 23.36 -14.71 6.29
C GLY A 143 24.04 -14.92 4.93
N PRO A 144 23.52 -15.85 4.10
CA PRO A 144 24.14 -16.25 2.83
C PRO A 144 24.35 -15.12 1.82
N ASN A 145 23.53 -14.06 1.92
CA ASN A 145 23.55 -12.93 1.01
C ASN A 145 24.59 -11.86 1.41
N GLY A 146 25.07 -11.89 2.66
CA GLY A 146 25.97 -10.90 3.22
C GLY A 146 25.40 -9.47 3.24
N VAL A 147 26.19 -8.53 3.77
CA VAL A 147 25.85 -7.09 3.80
C VAL A 147 25.48 -6.55 2.41
N MET A 148 26.22 -6.94 1.37
CA MET A 148 25.96 -6.46 0.01
C MET A 148 24.61 -6.94 -0.55
N GLY A 149 24.21 -8.17 -0.22
CA GLY A 149 22.90 -8.68 -0.58
C GLY A 149 21.79 -7.93 0.13
N VAL A 150 21.94 -7.67 1.44
CA VAL A 150 20.98 -6.84 2.21
C VAL A 150 20.78 -5.47 1.54
N VAL A 151 21.87 -4.76 1.25
CA VAL A 151 21.81 -3.45 0.57
C VAL A 151 21.10 -3.56 -0.78
N THR A 152 21.40 -4.61 -1.55
CA THR A 152 20.77 -4.84 -2.85
C THR A 152 19.27 -5.04 -2.73
N TYR A 153 18.81 -5.89 -1.80
CA TYR A 153 17.38 -6.09 -1.55
C TYR A 153 16.68 -4.82 -1.08
N VAL A 154 17.28 -4.08 -0.14
CA VAL A 154 16.71 -2.84 0.38
C VAL A 154 16.55 -1.80 -0.73
N VAL A 155 17.58 -1.60 -1.56
CA VAL A 155 17.52 -0.65 -2.69
C VAL A 155 16.52 -1.11 -3.74
N ALA A 156 16.51 -2.40 -4.10
CA ALA A 156 15.61 -2.93 -5.11
C ALA A 156 14.13 -2.83 -4.68
N ILE A 157 13.82 -3.18 -3.44
CA ILE A 157 12.46 -3.09 -2.89
C ILE A 157 12.03 -1.62 -2.74
N ALA A 158 12.92 -0.74 -2.28
CA ALA A 158 12.62 0.69 -2.20
C ALA A 158 12.34 1.30 -3.58
N ALA A 159 13.15 0.96 -4.59
CA ALA A 159 12.91 1.37 -5.97
C ALA A 159 11.58 0.82 -6.49
N PHE A 160 11.26 -0.45 -6.21
CA PHE A 160 9.99 -1.06 -6.60
C PHE A 160 8.79 -0.34 -5.97
N ILE A 161 8.86 0.02 -4.69
CA ILE A 161 7.84 0.84 -3.99
C ILE A 161 7.66 2.19 -4.68
N ILE A 162 8.75 2.87 -5.05
CA ILE A 162 8.68 4.16 -5.75
C ILE A 162 7.98 4.00 -7.11
N VAL A 163 8.29 2.94 -7.87
CA VAL A 163 7.62 2.64 -9.15
C VAL A 163 6.12 2.39 -8.94
N LEU A 164 5.74 1.61 -7.93
CA LEU A 164 4.33 1.35 -7.61
C LEU A 164 3.59 2.60 -7.15
N ALA A 165 4.23 3.45 -6.35
CA ALA A 165 3.66 4.73 -5.93
C ALA A 165 3.49 5.67 -7.13
N ALA A 166 4.43 5.65 -8.07
CA ALA A 166 4.33 6.39 -9.32
C ALA A 166 3.16 5.90 -10.18
N LEU A 167 3.02 4.58 -10.33
CA LEU A 167 1.89 3.96 -11.01
C LEU A 167 0.56 4.35 -10.33
N ALA A 168 0.51 4.34 -9.00
CA ALA A 168 -0.66 4.74 -8.24
C ALA A 168 -1.07 6.19 -8.54
N VAL A 169 -0.10 7.12 -8.57
CA VAL A 169 -0.32 8.53 -8.94
C VAL A 169 -0.82 8.66 -10.39
N VAL A 170 -0.29 7.87 -11.33
CA VAL A 170 -0.74 7.87 -12.73
C VAL A 170 -2.20 7.40 -12.83
N ILE A 171 -2.55 6.28 -12.21
CA ILE A 171 -3.93 5.75 -12.18
C ILE A 171 -4.88 6.81 -11.61
N ASN A 172 -4.53 7.43 -10.48
CA ASN A 172 -5.31 8.51 -9.87
C ASN A 172 -5.54 9.69 -10.84
N ARG A 173 -4.51 10.08 -11.61
CA ARG A 173 -4.62 11.16 -12.59
C ARG A 173 -5.51 10.81 -13.77
N VAL A 174 -5.50 9.54 -14.21
CA VAL A 174 -6.41 9.05 -15.27
C VAL A 174 -7.86 9.12 -14.77
N HIS A 175 -8.14 8.60 -13.58
CA HIS A 175 -9.49 8.61 -13.00
C HIS A 175 -10.03 10.03 -12.75
N THR A 176 -9.17 10.97 -12.35
CA THR A 176 -9.59 12.36 -12.11
C THR A 176 -9.83 13.17 -13.39
N ARG A 177 -9.22 12.78 -14.52
CA ARG A 177 -9.49 13.38 -15.83
C ARG A 177 -10.86 12.99 -16.38
N GLY A 178 -11.23 11.71 -16.26
CA GLY A 178 -12.52 11.19 -16.76
C GLY A 178 -13.74 11.88 -16.12
N VAL A 179 -13.67 12.19 -14.82
CA VAL A 179 -14.76 12.87 -14.09
C VAL A 179 -14.98 14.31 -14.57
N ARG A 180 -13.92 15.03 -14.95
CA ARG A 180 -14.04 16.41 -15.45
C ARG A 180 -14.67 16.48 -16.84
N GLY A 181 -14.38 15.52 -17.73
CA GLY A 181 -14.94 15.47 -19.08
C GLY A 181 -16.47 15.33 -19.10
N VAL A 182 -17.02 14.49 -18.22
CA VAL A 182 -18.47 14.26 -18.10
C VAL A 182 -19.20 15.49 -17.51
N SER A 183 -18.59 16.14 -16.51
CA SER A 183 -19.14 17.37 -15.90
C SER A 183 -19.19 18.54 -16.87
N GLN A 184 -18.19 18.68 -17.74
CA GLN A 184 -18.10 19.81 -18.69
C GLN A 184 -19.04 19.64 -19.88
N GLY A 185 -19.35 18.40 -20.29
CA GLY A 185 -20.36 18.11 -21.32
C GLY A 185 -21.78 18.48 -20.91
N ARG A 186 -22.14 18.30 -19.63
CA ARG A 186 -23.49 18.59 -19.11
C ARG A 186 -23.78 20.10 -18.92
N ARG A 187 -22.75 20.95 -18.87
CA ARG A 187 -22.89 22.41 -18.80
C ARG A 187 -23.11 23.10 -20.15
N LYS A 188 -22.95 22.38 -21.27
CA LYS A 188 -23.10 22.94 -22.63
C LYS A 188 -24.52 22.90 -23.19
N THR A 189 -25.48 22.31 -22.51
CA THR A 189 -26.90 22.55 -22.80
C THR A 189 -27.26 23.92 -22.25
N GLY A 190 -27.25 24.94 -23.12
CA GLY A 190 -27.67 26.29 -22.77
C GLY A 190 -29.10 26.31 -22.19
N PRO A 191 -29.49 27.39 -21.49
CA PRO A 191 -30.85 27.52 -20.97
C PRO A 191 -31.87 27.29 -22.09
N ILE A 192 -32.92 26.54 -21.78
CA ILE A 192 -34.07 26.33 -22.68
C ILE A 192 -34.56 27.73 -23.09
N PRO A 193 -34.66 28.04 -24.40
CA PRO A 193 -35.20 29.31 -24.85
C PRO A 193 -36.61 29.47 -24.27
N VAL A 194 -36.77 30.43 -23.37
CA VAL A 194 -38.10 30.84 -22.90
C VAL A 194 -38.73 31.56 -24.09
N VAL A 195 -39.74 30.93 -24.69
CA VAL A 195 -40.52 31.55 -25.78
C VAL A 195 -41.18 32.82 -25.20
N PRO A 196 -40.91 34.01 -25.75
CA PRO A 196 -41.55 35.24 -25.31
C PRO A 196 -43.08 35.14 -25.42
N SER A 197 -43.78 35.67 -24.42
CA SER A 197 -45.24 35.56 -24.27
C SER A 197 -46.03 36.52 -25.17
N ASP A 198 -45.42 37.12 -26.17
CA ASP A 198 -45.97 38.16 -27.05
C ASP A 198 -46.45 37.63 -28.42
N LEU A 199 -46.50 36.32 -28.61
CA LEU A 199 -47.02 35.67 -29.82
C LEU A 199 -48.31 34.86 -29.56
N ARG A 200 -49.34 35.48 -29.00
CA ARG A 200 -50.71 34.94 -28.97
C ARG A 200 -51.71 35.90 -29.58
#